data_AF-A0A3M6VPI9-F1
#
_entry.id   AF-A0A3M6VPI9-F1
#
_cell.length_a   1.000
_cell.length_b   1.000
_cell.length_c   1.000
_cell.angle_alpha   90.00
_cell.angle_beta   90.00
_cell.angle_gamma   90.00
#
_symmetry.space_group_name_H-M   'P 1'
#
loop_
_entity.id
_entity.type
_entity.pdbx_description
1 polymer ?
#
loop_
_entity_poly.entity_id
_entity_poly.type
_entity_poly.pdbx_seq_one_letter_code
_entity_poly.pdbx_strand_id
1 'polypeptide(L)'
;MPRYTVAYRHISTYLSLKEAMIGLHSYDRFRYVIAYNYGPTSNGKVFRCISHERCGRRLRVIEIDKEEAEIPVTFQLAGAGRHGTAISNRKKVGIDWSVKVEVDGLLTGGFRPKKCFINLKEKYAGQPAMLAKLPSESQIKNRLLTLRKHKRRVLEADPPTDSSWPTAASLDLLVAEEEALEEVNSSESEWVNDDRNSTIEVCHSREKQENVKETDRYDKEKLMTEFTALPGRPVLWRMLKTTEYTNETSGTTMTEWITGQVIGWQTSESSPTKWVVQFTDGEKQSVELEELVDQIRASAQQGLNVTGQSLEF
;
A
#
# COMPACT_ATOMS: atom_id res chain seq x y z
N MET A 1 28.00 -7.83 -23.10
CA MET A 1 27.86 -8.04 -21.63
C MET A 1 26.55 -8.76 -21.36
N PRO A 2 26.54 -9.88 -20.63
CA PRO A 2 25.31 -10.58 -20.32
C PRO A 2 24.44 -9.68 -19.44
N ARG A 3 23.23 -9.36 -19.93
CA ARG A 3 22.21 -8.66 -19.16
C ARG A 3 21.71 -9.64 -18.10
N TYR A 4 22.25 -9.58 -16.88
CA TYR A 4 21.64 -10.25 -15.74
C TYR A 4 20.18 -9.75 -15.63
N THR A 5 19.25 -10.59 -16.03
CA THR A 5 17.82 -10.36 -15.85
C THR A 5 17.55 -10.48 -14.35
N VAL A 6 17.46 -9.34 -13.65
CA VAL A 6 17.08 -9.35 -12.24
C VAL A 6 15.64 -9.86 -12.15
N ALA A 7 15.47 -11.05 -11.60
CA ALA A 7 14.15 -11.67 -11.45
C ALA A 7 13.30 -10.86 -10.46
N TYR A 8 12.14 -10.41 -10.91
CA TYR A 8 11.15 -9.75 -10.06
C TYR A 8 10.31 -10.80 -9.36
N ARG A 9 10.19 -10.67 -8.04
CA ARG A 9 9.31 -11.50 -7.20
C ARG A 9 8.03 -10.75 -6.91
N HIS A 10 6.90 -11.45 -6.97
CA HIS A 10 5.60 -10.89 -6.59
C HIS A 10 5.61 -10.43 -5.13
N ILE A 11 4.90 -9.34 -4.85
CA ILE A 11 4.70 -8.79 -3.52
C ILE A 11 3.21 -8.78 -3.17
N SER A 12 2.39 -8.22 -4.05
CA SER A 12 0.95 -8.04 -3.83
C SER A 12 0.22 -7.67 -5.11
N THR A 13 -1.10 -7.82 -5.10
CA THR A 13 -1.99 -7.50 -6.22
C THR A 13 -3.10 -6.56 -5.75
N TYR A 14 -3.55 -5.65 -6.61
CA TYR A 14 -4.48 -4.56 -6.29
C TYR A 14 -5.53 -4.38 -7.38
N LEU A 15 -6.65 -3.73 -7.05
CA LEU A 15 -7.77 -3.48 -7.97
C LEU A 15 -7.57 -2.25 -8.84
N SER A 16 -6.81 -1.28 -8.34
CA SER A 16 -6.55 -0.04 -9.05
C SER A 16 -5.07 0.32 -9.01
N LEU A 17 -4.64 1.08 -10.02
CA LEU A 17 -3.30 1.66 -10.04
C LEU A 17 -3.05 2.51 -8.79
N LYS A 18 -4.06 3.24 -8.31
CA LYS A 18 -3.95 4.09 -7.11
C LYS A 18 -3.61 3.27 -5.87
N GLU A 19 -4.29 2.15 -5.66
CA GLU A 19 -4.00 1.23 -4.56
C GLU A 19 -2.63 0.57 -4.71
N ALA A 20 -2.26 0.15 -5.91
CA ALA A 20 -0.93 -0.40 -6.17
C ALA A 20 0.18 0.61 -5.87
N MET A 21 -0.05 1.89 -6.17
CA MET A 21 0.86 2.97 -5.82
C MET A 21 0.94 3.20 -4.31
N ILE A 22 -0.18 3.15 -3.59
CA ILE A 22 -0.18 3.21 -2.11
C ILE A 22 0.61 2.02 -1.55
N GLY A 23 0.33 0.81 -2.03
CA GLY A 23 1.03 -0.41 -1.66
C GLY A 23 2.54 -0.35 -1.89
N LEU A 24 2.96 0.14 -3.06
CA LEU A 24 4.37 0.35 -3.40
C LEU A 24 5.05 1.29 -2.42
N HIS A 25 4.37 2.38 -2.08
CA HIS A 25 4.89 3.42 -1.19
C HIS A 25 4.85 3.02 0.28
N SER A 26 3.97 2.10 0.67
CA SER A 26 3.88 1.53 2.02
C SER A 26 4.73 0.27 2.22
N TYR A 27 5.29 -0.31 1.15
CA TYR A 27 5.98 -1.60 1.18
C TYR A 27 7.14 -1.67 2.19
N ASP A 28 7.98 -0.64 2.23
CA ASP A 28 9.08 -0.53 3.20
C ASP A 28 9.25 0.92 3.64
N ARG A 29 10.18 1.20 4.57
CA ARG A 29 10.42 2.56 5.09
C ARG A 29 11.08 3.52 4.10
N PHE A 30 11.50 3.04 2.93
CA PHE A 30 12.29 3.81 1.97
C PHE A 30 11.41 4.53 0.96
N ARG A 31 12.01 5.48 0.24
CA ARG A 31 11.32 6.31 -0.74
C ARG A 31 11.64 5.84 -2.15
N TYR A 32 10.60 5.80 -2.97
CA TYR A 32 10.67 5.39 -4.36
C TYR A 32 10.24 6.52 -5.31
N VAL A 33 10.88 6.55 -6.47
CA VAL A 33 10.52 7.43 -7.61
C VAL A 33 10.49 6.61 -8.89
N ILE A 34 9.73 7.09 -9.88
CA ILE A 34 9.69 6.47 -11.21
C ILE A 34 11.11 6.48 -11.79
N ALA A 35 11.57 5.32 -12.23
CA ALA A 35 12.84 5.15 -12.93
C ALA A 35 12.61 5.24 -14.43
N TYR A 36 11.74 4.38 -14.95
CA TYR A 36 11.32 4.34 -16.34
C TYR A 36 9.99 3.59 -16.43
N ASN A 37 9.26 3.88 -17.50
CA ASN A 37 8.11 3.08 -17.90
C ASN A 37 8.60 2.19 -19.03
N TYR A 38 8.22 0.92 -19.02
CA TYR A 38 8.40 0.14 -20.22
C TYR A 38 7.37 0.62 -21.26
N GLY A 39 7.81 0.72 -22.52
CA GLY A 39 7.02 1.28 -23.62
C GLY A 39 5.81 0.41 -24.03
N PRO A 40 5.29 0.54 -25.26
CA PRO A 40 3.97 0.05 -25.68
C PRO A 40 3.73 -1.46 -25.56
N THR A 41 4.77 -2.27 -25.28
CA THR A 41 4.71 -3.73 -25.17
C THR A 41 4.62 -4.25 -23.73
N SER A 42 4.77 -3.39 -22.72
CA SER A 42 4.53 -3.84 -21.34
C SER A 42 4.02 -2.70 -20.48
N ASN A 43 2.83 -2.90 -19.91
CA ASN A 43 2.08 -1.93 -19.10
C ASN A 43 2.66 -1.82 -17.68
N GLY A 44 3.98 -1.65 -17.59
CA GLY A 44 4.74 -1.72 -16.35
C GLY A 44 5.45 -0.42 -16.02
N LYS A 45 5.19 0.14 -14.83
CA LYS A 45 5.96 1.27 -14.27
C LYS A 45 7.01 0.74 -13.31
N VAL A 46 8.28 1.10 -13.54
CA VAL A 46 9.39 0.73 -12.64
C VAL A 46 9.79 1.89 -11.76
N PHE A 47 10.03 1.58 -10.50
CA PHE A 47 10.40 2.49 -9.45
C PHE A 47 11.77 2.12 -8.88
N ARG A 48 12.59 3.13 -8.63
CA ARG A 48 13.89 2.99 -7.98
C ARG A 48 13.86 3.62 -6.60
N CYS A 49 14.56 2.98 -5.66
CA CYS A 49 14.81 3.56 -4.35
C CYS A 49 15.72 4.80 -4.49
N ILE A 50 15.39 5.86 -3.76
CA ILE A 50 16.19 7.10 -3.65
C ILE A 50 16.76 7.32 -2.26
N SER A 51 16.38 6.49 -1.29
CA SER A 51 16.90 6.54 0.08
C SER A 51 18.35 6.08 0.19
N HIS A 52 18.84 5.28 -0.78
CA HIS A 52 20.23 4.83 -0.81
C HIS A 52 20.97 5.30 -2.07
N GLU A 53 22.27 5.54 -1.93
CA GLU A 53 23.16 5.80 -3.06
C GLU A 53 23.34 4.54 -3.90
N ARG A 54 23.36 4.70 -5.23
CA ARG A 54 23.52 3.60 -6.21
C ARG A 54 22.69 2.35 -5.87
N CYS A 55 21.47 2.55 -5.35
CA CYS A 55 20.63 1.48 -4.84
C CYS A 55 20.21 0.49 -5.95
N GLY A 56 20.37 -0.81 -5.69
CA GLY A 56 19.94 -1.90 -6.58
C GLY A 56 18.46 -2.23 -6.48
N ARG A 57 17.76 -1.80 -5.42
CA ARG A 57 16.35 -2.11 -5.20
C ARG A 57 15.45 -1.48 -6.27
N ARG A 58 14.60 -2.30 -6.87
CA ARG A 58 13.57 -1.92 -7.83
C ARG A 58 12.22 -2.48 -7.41
N LEU A 59 11.18 -1.67 -7.56
CA LEU A 59 9.79 -2.11 -7.50
C LEU A 59 9.17 -1.88 -8.87
N ARG A 60 8.20 -2.69 -9.27
CA ARG A 60 7.42 -2.46 -10.49
C ARG A 60 5.95 -2.70 -10.21
N VAL A 61 5.11 -1.90 -10.84
CA VAL A 61 3.66 -2.12 -10.92
C VAL A 61 3.35 -2.49 -12.35
N ILE A 62 2.76 -3.66 -12.57
CA ILE A 62 2.33 -4.17 -13.88
C ILE A 62 0.82 -4.29 -13.88
N GLU A 63 0.18 -3.78 -14.91
CA GLU A 63 -1.21 -4.09 -15.21
C GLU A 63 -1.31 -5.48 -15.83
N ILE A 64 -2.09 -6.34 -15.19
CA ILE A 64 -2.37 -7.71 -15.63
C ILE A 64 -3.83 -7.72 -16.05
N ASP A 65 -4.03 -7.85 -17.34
CA ASP A 65 -5.30 -8.19 -17.95
C ASP A 65 -5.29 -9.70 -18.23
N LYS A 66 -6.32 -10.42 -17.80
CA LYS A 66 -6.48 -11.85 -18.08
C LYS A 66 -7.58 -11.99 -19.10
N GLU A 67 -7.33 -12.79 -20.15
CA GLU A 67 -8.28 -13.03 -21.25
C GLU A 67 -9.62 -13.66 -20.79
N GLU A 68 -9.71 -14.07 -19.53
CA GLU A 68 -10.92 -14.61 -18.91
C GLU A 68 -11.81 -13.43 -18.47
N ALA A 69 -12.85 -13.13 -19.26
CA ALA A 69 -13.70 -11.94 -19.17
C ALA A 69 -14.34 -11.64 -17.80
N GLU A 70 -14.36 -12.61 -16.90
CA GLU A 70 -14.92 -12.48 -15.55
C GLU A 70 -13.88 -12.10 -14.47
N ILE A 71 -12.58 -12.17 -14.79
CA ILE A 71 -11.51 -11.77 -13.87
C ILE A 71 -11.20 -10.29 -14.13
N PRO A 72 -11.34 -9.41 -13.13
CA PRO A 72 -11.08 -8.00 -13.32
C PRO A 72 -9.61 -7.73 -13.62
N VAL A 73 -9.33 -6.65 -14.35
CA VAL A 73 -7.97 -6.14 -14.52
C VAL A 73 -7.35 -5.89 -13.15
N THR A 74 -6.11 -6.33 -12.98
CA THR A 74 -5.39 -6.22 -11.70
C THR A 74 -4.05 -5.51 -11.85
N PHE A 75 -3.57 -4.91 -10.77
CA PHE A 75 -2.27 -4.25 -10.73
C PHE A 75 -1.34 -5.01 -9.79
N GLN A 76 -0.32 -5.64 -10.35
CA GLN A 76 0.65 -6.45 -9.62
C GLN A 76 1.85 -5.61 -9.20
N LEU A 77 2.12 -5.53 -7.90
CA LEU A 77 3.37 -5.04 -7.34
C LEU A 77 4.39 -6.19 -7.24
N ALA A 78 5.58 -5.97 -7.80
CA ALA A 78 6.69 -6.92 -7.72
C ALA A 78 8.01 -6.20 -7.40
N GLY A 79 8.93 -6.89 -6.72
CA GLY A 79 10.21 -6.35 -6.27
C GLY A 79 11.42 -7.15 -6.74
N ALA A 80 12.52 -6.44 -6.95
CA ALA A 80 13.79 -7.00 -7.44
C ALA A 80 14.97 -6.26 -6.81
N GLY A 81 16.10 -6.95 -6.68
CA GLY A 81 17.34 -6.39 -6.13
C GLY A 81 17.29 -6.12 -4.63
N ARG A 82 18.45 -5.76 -4.07
CA ARG A 82 18.64 -5.44 -2.65
C ARG A 82 18.92 -3.95 -2.46
N HIS A 83 18.60 -3.43 -1.28
CA HIS A 83 18.96 -2.06 -0.91
C HIS A 83 20.49 -1.92 -0.78
N GLY A 84 21.00 -0.74 -1.08
CA GLY A 84 22.38 -0.38 -0.72
C GLY A 84 22.47 -0.03 0.77
N THR A 85 23.69 0.09 1.28
CA THR A 85 23.96 0.49 2.68
C THR A 85 24.15 1.99 2.84
N ALA A 86 24.69 2.66 1.82
CA ALA A 86 24.94 4.11 1.84
C ALA A 86 23.64 4.90 1.70
N ILE A 87 23.33 5.77 2.66
CA ILE A 87 22.14 6.62 2.66
C ILE A 87 22.36 7.81 1.72
N SER A 88 21.34 8.12 0.92
CA SER A 88 21.35 9.26 -0.01
C SER A 88 20.64 10.48 0.60
N ASN A 89 21.13 11.67 0.28
CA ASN A 89 20.53 12.95 0.66
C ASN A 89 19.36 13.40 -0.26
N ARG A 90 18.99 12.58 -1.25
CA ARG A 90 17.94 12.92 -2.22
C ARG A 90 16.57 13.02 -1.54
N LYS A 91 15.86 14.09 -1.84
CA LYS A 91 14.48 14.31 -1.37
C LYS A 91 13.48 13.88 -2.44
N LYS A 92 12.35 13.33 -2.01
CA LYS A 92 11.24 13.00 -2.91
C LYS A 92 10.56 14.30 -3.35
N VAL A 93 10.31 14.43 -4.64
CA VAL A 93 9.45 15.49 -5.19
C VAL A 93 8.00 15.04 -5.08
N GLY A 94 7.14 15.93 -4.58
CA GLY A 94 5.74 15.63 -4.30
C GLY A 94 5.50 14.82 -3.03
N ILE A 95 4.23 14.66 -2.68
CA ILE A 95 3.78 13.94 -1.49
C ILE A 95 3.84 12.43 -1.75
N ASP A 96 4.29 11.67 -0.74
CA ASP A 96 4.33 10.22 -0.80
C ASP A 96 2.91 9.61 -0.86
N TRP A 97 2.69 8.60 -1.70
CA TRP A 97 1.35 8.04 -1.93
C TRP A 97 0.76 7.43 -0.66
N SER A 98 1.59 6.94 0.27
CA SER A 98 1.11 6.34 1.52
C SER A 98 0.38 7.33 2.43
N VAL A 99 0.67 8.63 2.32
CA VAL A 99 0.07 9.70 3.14
C VAL A 99 -0.74 10.70 2.31
N LYS A 100 -0.68 10.59 0.98
CA LYS A 100 -1.33 11.53 0.06
C LYS A 100 -2.84 11.62 0.27
N VAL A 101 -3.51 10.48 0.41
CA VAL A 101 -4.97 10.43 0.60
C VAL A 101 -5.39 11.15 1.88
N GLU A 102 -4.62 10.96 2.95
CA GLU A 102 -4.87 11.61 4.23
C GLU A 102 -4.61 13.12 4.17
N VAL A 103 -3.51 13.54 3.54
CA VAL A 103 -3.24 14.97 3.29
C VAL A 103 -4.38 15.60 2.51
N ASP A 104 -4.86 14.92 1.46
CA ASP A 104 -5.98 15.40 0.66
C ASP A 104 -7.25 15.54 1.52
N GLY A 105 -7.56 14.54 2.35
CA GLY A 105 -8.70 14.57 3.28
C GLY A 105 -8.64 15.74 4.26
N LEU A 106 -7.49 15.97 4.91
CA LEU A 106 -7.29 17.08 5.83
C LEU A 106 -7.46 18.43 5.14
N LEU A 107 -6.86 18.60 3.96
CA LEU A 107 -6.97 19.84 3.18
C LEU A 107 -8.40 20.08 2.68
N THR A 108 -9.11 19.04 2.26
CA THR A 108 -10.53 19.17 1.88
C THR A 108 -11.43 19.47 3.08
N GLY A 109 -11.04 19.03 4.27
CA GLY A 109 -11.70 19.37 5.54
C GLY A 109 -11.37 20.77 6.07
N GLY A 110 -10.69 21.61 5.29
CA GLY A 110 -10.41 23.01 5.64
C GLY A 110 -9.18 23.21 6.52
N PHE A 111 -8.35 22.18 6.75
CA PHE A 111 -7.15 22.35 7.58
C PHE A 111 -6.10 23.20 6.85
N ARG A 112 -5.51 24.16 7.58
CA ARG A 112 -4.36 24.93 7.11
C ARG A 112 -3.11 24.03 7.01
N PRO A 113 -2.18 24.28 6.07
CA PRO A 113 -1.01 23.41 5.83
C PRO A 113 -0.16 23.11 7.07
N LYS A 114 0.06 24.10 7.94
CA LYS A 114 0.79 23.92 9.21
C LYS A 114 0.05 22.95 10.14
N LYS A 115 -1.28 23.11 10.27
CA LYS A 115 -2.13 22.24 11.09
C LYS A 115 -2.20 20.81 10.53
N CYS A 116 -2.25 20.65 9.21
CA CYS A 116 -2.13 19.33 8.57
C CYS A 116 -0.83 18.63 8.96
N PHE A 117 0.29 19.34 8.91
CA PHE A 117 1.59 18.76 9.23
C PHE A 117 1.71 18.35 10.71
N ILE A 118 1.22 19.19 11.63
CA ILE A 118 1.16 18.88 13.07
C ILE A 118 0.31 17.64 13.31
N ASN A 119 -0.90 17.60 12.75
CA ASN A 119 -1.81 16.47 12.90
C ASN A 119 -1.21 15.15 12.39
N LEU A 120 -0.54 15.18 11.23
CA LEU A 120 0.16 14.01 10.69
C LEU A 120 1.32 13.57 11.59
N LYS A 121 2.09 14.51 12.15
CA LYS A 121 3.17 14.18 13.10
C LYS A 121 2.64 13.51 14.36
N GLU A 122 1.57 14.05 14.95
CA GLU A 122 0.93 13.50 16.14
C GLU A 122 0.39 12.10 15.87
N LYS A 123 -0.36 11.92 14.77
CA LYS A 123 -0.91 10.63 14.38
C LYS A 123 0.15 9.54 14.22
N TYR A 124 1.29 9.91 13.64
CA TYR A 124 2.38 8.96 13.36
C TYR A 124 3.52 9.03 14.38
N ALA A 125 3.34 9.63 15.56
CA ALA A 125 4.41 9.84 16.54
C ALA A 125 5.13 8.54 16.93
N GLY A 126 4.39 7.43 17.06
CA GLY A 126 4.95 6.10 17.36
C GLY A 126 5.47 5.31 16.14
N GLN A 127 5.42 5.88 14.93
CA GLN A 127 5.70 5.18 13.68
C GLN A 127 6.85 5.84 12.91
N PRO A 128 8.12 5.57 13.28
CA PRO A 128 9.28 6.25 12.67
C PRO A 128 9.37 6.05 11.15
N ALA A 129 8.93 4.89 10.65
CA ALA A 129 8.89 4.61 9.21
C ALA A 129 7.90 5.53 8.45
N MET A 130 6.80 5.93 9.07
CA MET A 130 5.82 6.84 8.49
C MET A 130 6.23 8.30 8.67
N LEU A 131 6.81 8.67 9.81
CA LEU A 131 7.40 9.99 10.04
C LEU A 131 8.45 10.33 8.98
N ALA A 132 9.27 9.36 8.60
CA ALA A 132 10.26 9.51 7.53
C ALA A 132 9.64 9.77 6.14
N LYS A 133 8.33 9.58 5.94
CA LYS A 133 7.64 9.80 4.66
C LYS A 133 6.77 11.05 4.66
N LEU A 134 6.68 11.76 5.77
CA LEU A 134 5.85 12.95 5.87
C LEU A 134 6.26 14.02 4.86
N PRO A 135 5.28 14.68 4.22
CA PRO A 135 5.55 15.77 3.31
C PRO A 135 6.06 17.00 4.07
N SER A 136 6.83 17.85 3.40
CA SER A 136 7.16 19.17 3.93
C SER A 136 5.96 20.11 3.85
N GLU A 137 5.96 21.19 4.65
CA GLU A 137 4.92 22.21 4.61
C GLU A 137 4.73 22.79 3.19
N SER A 138 5.82 23.03 2.45
CA SER A 138 5.77 23.50 1.06
C SER A 138 5.08 22.50 0.13
N GLN A 139 5.27 21.19 0.34
CA GLN A 139 4.59 20.16 -0.45
C GLN A 139 3.08 20.14 -0.16
N ILE A 140 2.67 20.33 1.09
CA ILE A 140 1.27 20.44 1.49
C ILE A 140 0.64 21.71 0.88
N LYS A 141 1.32 22.87 0.96
CA LYS A 141 0.89 24.12 0.31
C LYS A 141 0.67 23.94 -1.20
N ASN A 142 1.65 23.35 -1.89
CA ASN A 142 1.53 23.06 -3.32
C ASN A 142 0.36 22.11 -3.63
N ARG A 143 0.10 21.13 -2.74
CA ARG A 143 -1.05 20.23 -2.91
C ARG A 143 -2.38 20.95 -2.73
N LEU A 144 -2.50 21.85 -1.75
CA LEU A 144 -3.69 22.67 -1.55
C LEU A 144 -4.01 23.49 -2.80
N LEU A 145 -3.01 24.17 -3.38
CA LEU A 145 -3.18 24.91 -4.64
C LEU A 145 -3.65 24.02 -5.79
N THR A 146 -3.09 22.81 -5.88
CA THR A 146 -3.48 21.80 -6.88
C THR A 146 -4.95 21.39 -6.71
N LEU A 147 -5.38 21.11 -5.47
CA LEU A 147 -6.77 20.73 -5.17
C LEU A 147 -7.75 21.87 -5.49
N ARG A 148 -7.42 23.12 -5.14
CA ARG A 148 -8.22 24.30 -5.48
C ARG A 148 -8.38 24.47 -6.99
N LYS A 149 -7.29 24.29 -7.74
CA LYS A 149 -7.31 24.34 -9.22
C LYS A 149 -8.19 23.23 -9.82
N HIS A 150 -8.12 22.01 -9.29
CA HIS A 150 -8.99 20.92 -9.74
C HIS A 150 -10.46 21.21 -9.44
N LYS A 151 -10.79 21.68 -8.22
CA LYS A 151 -12.16 22.04 -7.85
C LYS A 151 -12.73 23.11 -8.79
N ARG A 152 -11.94 24.15 -9.11
CA ARG A 152 -12.34 25.21 -10.05
C ARG A 152 -12.64 24.65 -11.44
N ARG A 153 -11.76 23.80 -11.98
CA ARG A 153 -11.96 23.20 -13.31
C ARG A 153 -13.20 22.31 -13.40
N VAL A 154 -13.54 21.60 -12.32
CA VAL A 154 -14.77 20.80 -12.27
C VAL A 154 -16.00 21.72 -12.30
N LEU A 155 -16.00 22.79 -11.50
CA LEU A 155 -17.08 23.78 -11.49
C LEU A 155 -17.20 24.56 -12.82
N GLU A 156 -16.11 24.73 -13.57
CA GLU A 156 -16.11 25.38 -14.88
C GLU A 156 -16.52 24.42 -16.02
N ALA A 157 -16.41 23.11 -15.83
CA ALA A 157 -16.76 22.09 -16.83
C ALA A 157 -18.25 21.73 -16.84
N ASP A 158 -18.97 22.00 -15.75
CA ASP A 158 -20.42 21.84 -15.63
C ASP A 158 -21.10 23.22 -15.70
N PRO A 159 -21.62 23.68 -16.86
CA PRO A 159 -22.41 24.91 -16.89
C PRO A 159 -23.70 24.69 -16.08
N PRO A 160 -24.04 25.57 -15.13
CA PRO A 160 -25.28 25.44 -14.39
C PRO A 160 -26.47 25.78 -15.30
N THR A 161 -27.31 24.80 -15.56
CA THR A 161 -28.68 25.00 -16.04
C THR A 161 -29.57 25.45 -14.88
N ASP A 162 -29.19 26.49 -14.14
CA ASP A 162 -30.18 27.40 -13.57
C ASP A 162 -29.54 28.67 -13.01
N SER A 163 -30.32 29.73 -13.15
CA SER A 163 -30.01 31.11 -12.83
C SER A 163 -29.85 31.38 -11.32
N SER A 164 -28.61 31.38 -10.82
CA SER A 164 -28.18 32.23 -9.70
C SER A 164 -26.67 32.15 -9.52
N TRP A 165 -25.94 33.19 -9.95
CA TRP A 165 -24.50 33.31 -9.74
C TRP A 165 -24.25 34.09 -8.43
N PRO A 166 -23.33 33.65 -7.55
CA PRO A 166 -22.54 34.60 -6.77
C PRO A 166 -21.38 35.11 -7.66
N THR A 167 -21.21 36.42 -7.72
CA THR A 167 -20.16 37.08 -8.52
C THR A 167 -18.76 36.68 -8.02
N ALA A 168 -17.75 36.66 -8.92
CA ALA A 168 -16.36 36.35 -8.60
C ALA A 168 -15.78 37.13 -7.38
N ALA A 169 -16.31 38.32 -7.11
CA ALA A 169 -15.98 39.14 -5.94
C ALA A 169 -16.33 38.48 -4.58
N SER A 170 -17.30 37.56 -4.54
CA SER A 170 -17.72 36.89 -3.31
C SER A 170 -16.76 35.77 -2.88
N LEU A 171 -15.95 35.23 -3.81
CA LEU A 171 -14.89 34.29 -3.48
C LEU A 171 -13.60 35.00 -3.06
N ASP A 172 -13.30 36.18 -3.60
CA ASP A 172 -12.13 36.98 -3.22
C ASP A 172 -12.29 37.63 -1.83
N LEU A 173 -13.52 37.91 -1.39
CA LEU A 173 -13.81 38.40 -0.02
C LEU A 173 -13.48 37.37 1.07
N LEU A 174 -13.69 36.07 0.80
CA LEU A 174 -13.31 35.00 1.73
C LEU A 174 -11.79 34.77 1.79
N VAL A 175 -11.04 35.23 0.77
CA VAL A 175 -9.57 35.20 0.75
C VAL A 175 -9.00 36.34 1.58
N ALA A 176 -9.62 37.52 1.54
CA ALA A 176 -9.20 38.69 2.32
C ALA A 176 -9.46 38.53 3.84
N GLU A 177 -10.56 37.90 4.25
CA GLU A 177 -10.85 37.66 5.67
C GLU A 177 -9.89 36.66 6.33
N GLU A 178 -9.34 35.68 5.60
CA GLU A 178 -8.37 34.72 6.16
C GLU A 178 -6.91 35.24 6.18
N GLU A 179 -6.54 36.13 5.25
CA GLU A 179 -5.24 36.83 5.26
C GLU A 179 -5.18 37.93 6.33
N ALA A 180 -6.29 38.62 6.62
CA ALA A 180 -6.36 39.62 7.70
C ALA A 180 -6.16 39.02 9.12
N LEU A 181 -6.38 37.70 9.27
CA LEU A 181 -6.11 36.97 10.51
C LEU A 181 -4.63 36.52 10.65
N GLU A 182 -3.78 36.69 9.63
CA GLU A 182 -2.34 36.45 9.76
C GLU A 182 -1.58 37.61 10.44
N GLU A 183 -2.12 38.83 10.51
CA GLU A 183 -1.44 39.96 11.16
C GLU A 183 -1.67 40.05 12.68
N VAL A 184 -2.69 39.41 13.23
CA VAL A 184 -3.07 39.60 14.64
C VAL A 184 -2.49 38.54 15.59
N ASN A 185 -1.95 37.42 15.09
CA ASN A 185 -1.42 36.34 15.94
C ASN A 185 0.12 36.21 15.92
N SER A 186 0.81 37.30 15.58
CA SER A 186 2.28 37.44 15.69
C SER A 186 2.71 38.05 17.03
N SER A 187 1.97 37.79 18.11
CA SER A 187 2.36 38.17 19.47
C SER A 187 2.27 36.98 20.42
N GLU A 188 3.33 36.81 21.19
CA GLU A 188 3.45 35.99 22.41
C GLU A 188 3.53 34.46 22.25
N SER A 189 4.76 33.95 22.30
CA SER A 189 5.14 33.16 23.50
C SER A 189 6.66 33.10 23.63
N GLU A 190 7.09 33.56 24.79
CA GLU A 190 8.46 33.74 25.23
C GLU A 190 9.20 32.42 25.43
N TRP A 191 10.51 32.51 25.25
CA TRP A 191 11.48 31.49 25.59
C TRP A 191 11.52 31.27 27.10
N VAL A 192 11.40 30.03 27.55
CA VAL A 192 11.88 29.62 28.88
C VAL A 192 12.86 28.47 28.70
N ASN A 193 14.13 28.77 28.97
CA ASN A 193 15.16 27.78 29.20
C ASN A 193 14.91 27.13 30.57
N ASP A 194 15.04 25.81 30.67
CA ASP A 194 15.35 25.20 31.95
C ASP A 194 16.31 24.02 31.75
N ASP A 195 17.57 24.29 32.05
CA ASP A 195 18.64 23.30 32.25
C ASP A 195 18.42 22.60 33.58
N ARG A 196 18.09 21.30 33.58
CA ARG A 196 18.45 20.40 34.70
C ARG A 196 18.86 19.02 34.24
N ASN A 197 20.18 18.85 34.29
CA ASN A 197 20.95 17.62 34.51
C ASN A 197 20.22 16.54 35.33
N SER A 198 20.14 15.32 34.80
CA SER A 198 20.06 14.08 35.59
C SER A 198 20.45 12.86 34.73
N THR A 199 21.71 12.48 34.90
CA THR A 199 22.23 11.12 35.10
C THR A 199 21.66 9.96 34.29
N ILE A 200 22.55 9.41 33.48
CA ILE A 200 22.52 8.10 32.84
C ILE A 200 22.31 7.01 33.89
N GLU A 201 21.20 6.28 33.80
CA GLU A 201 21.11 4.91 34.31
C GLU A 201 20.88 3.95 33.15
N VAL A 202 21.95 3.21 32.86
CA VAL A 202 21.96 2.02 32.01
C VAL A 202 21.26 0.91 32.77
N CYS A 203 20.06 0.52 32.35
CA CYS A 203 19.46 -0.75 32.76
C CYS A 203 19.60 -1.77 31.62
N HIS A 204 20.61 -2.61 31.76
CA HIS A 204 20.69 -3.91 31.09
C HIS A 204 19.59 -4.81 31.64
N SER A 205 18.63 -5.17 30.80
CA SER A 205 17.88 -6.42 30.95
C SER A 205 17.83 -7.12 29.58
N ARG A 206 18.81 -8.01 29.46
CA ARG A 206 19.04 -8.97 28.41
C ARG A 206 18.08 -10.15 28.58
N GLU A 207 17.73 -10.78 27.46
CA GLU A 207 17.08 -12.10 27.35
C GLU A 207 15.59 -12.22 27.69
N LYS A 208 14.75 -11.98 26.66
CA LYS A 208 13.66 -12.89 26.25
C LYS A 208 13.29 -12.59 24.79
N GLN A 209 14.15 -13.07 23.90
CA GLN A 209 13.87 -13.19 22.48
C GLN A 209 13.26 -14.59 22.25
N GLU A 210 12.38 -14.69 21.24
CA GLU A 210 11.93 -15.94 20.59
C GLU A 210 10.87 -16.78 21.31
N ASN A 211 9.58 -16.39 21.24
CA ASN A 211 8.48 -17.33 20.89
C ASN A 211 7.08 -16.72 20.62
N VAL A 212 6.98 -15.45 20.17
CA VAL A 212 5.68 -14.83 19.85
C VAL A 212 5.80 -14.16 18.49
N LYS A 213 5.23 -14.76 17.41
CA LYS A 213 4.73 -14.07 16.19
C LYS A 213 4.42 -14.93 14.95
N GLU A 214 4.26 -16.25 15.03
CA GLU A 214 3.81 -17.03 13.86
C GLU A 214 2.30 -17.31 13.85
N THR A 215 1.68 -17.42 15.03
CA THR A 215 0.23 -17.69 15.18
C THR A 215 -0.69 -16.51 14.83
N ASP A 216 -0.16 -15.28 14.81
CA ASP A 216 -0.94 -14.04 14.62
C ASP A 216 -0.98 -13.57 13.15
N ARG A 217 -0.19 -14.19 12.26
CA ARG A 217 -0.07 -13.78 10.85
C ARG A 217 -1.25 -14.23 9.98
N TYR A 218 -1.89 -15.35 10.36
CA TYR A 218 -3.00 -15.95 9.62
C TYR A 218 -4.26 -16.09 10.49
N ASP A 219 -4.53 -15.08 11.32
CA ASP A 219 -5.76 -14.99 12.07
C ASP A 219 -6.98 -14.96 11.11
N LYS A 220 -8.01 -15.77 11.41
CA LYS A 220 -9.15 -15.96 10.50
C LYS A 220 -9.90 -14.65 10.32
N GLU A 221 -10.27 -13.98 11.41
CA GLU A 221 -11.09 -12.76 11.37
C GLU A 221 -10.37 -11.62 10.65
N LYS A 222 -9.06 -11.49 10.89
CA LYS A 222 -8.22 -10.51 10.21
C LYS A 222 -8.14 -10.76 8.71
N LEU A 223 -7.94 -12.01 8.28
CA LEU A 223 -7.89 -12.37 6.86
C LEU A 223 -9.25 -12.19 6.17
N MET A 224 -10.34 -12.57 6.82
CA MET A 224 -11.71 -12.36 6.31
C MET A 224 -11.95 -10.85 6.08
N THR A 225 -11.58 -10.01 7.04
CA THR A 225 -11.72 -8.55 6.94
C THR A 225 -10.83 -7.98 5.83
N GLU A 226 -9.57 -8.41 5.75
CA GLU A 226 -8.61 -7.93 4.74
C GLU A 226 -9.05 -8.31 3.32
N PHE A 227 -9.49 -9.55 3.09
CA PHE A 227 -9.88 -10.03 1.76
C PHE A 227 -11.25 -9.52 1.33
N THR A 228 -12.16 -9.23 2.27
CA THR A 228 -13.40 -8.52 1.96
C THR A 228 -13.11 -7.10 1.49
N ALA A 229 -12.21 -6.39 2.18
CA ALA A 229 -11.82 -5.04 1.80
C ALA A 229 -10.96 -4.99 0.51
N LEU A 230 -10.13 -6.02 0.30
CA LEU A 230 -9.14 -6.10 -0.78
C LEU A 230 -9.15 -7.51 -1.41
N PRO A 231 -10.13 -7.82 -2.28
CA PRO A 231 -10.28 -9.17 -2.84
C PRO A 231 -9.12 -9.60 -3.76
N GLY A 232 -8.32 -8.65 -4.26
CA GLY A 232 -7.10 -8.95 -5.00
C GLY A 232 -5.89 -9.33 -4.15
N ARG A 233 -5.97 -9.20 -2.82
CA ARG A 233 -4.85 -9.46 -1.92
C ARG A 233 -4.31 -10.90 -1.95
N PRO A 234 -5.14 -11.96 -1.93
CA PRO A 234 -4.66 -13.35 -1.92
C PRO A 234 -4.18 -13.83 -3.29
N VAL A 235 -4.23 -13.02 -4.35
CA VAL A 235 -3.83 -13.45 -5.69
C VAL A 235 -2.34 -13.81 -5.70
N LEU A 236 -2.02 -14.93 -6.33
CA LEU A 236 -0.75 -15.64 -6.35
C LEU A 236 -0.36 -16.34 -5.04
N TRP A 237 -1.20 -16.29 -4.01
CA TRP A 237 -0.97 -17.09 -2.80
C TRP A 237 -1.15 -18.57 -3.10
N ARG A 238 -0.32 -19.38 -2.47
CA ARG A 238 -0.30 -20.83 -2.61
C ARG A 238 -1.11 -21.48 -1.51
N MET A 239 -1.82 -22.54 -1.86
CA MET A 239 -2.59 -23.36 -0.92
C MET A 239 -2.45 -24.83 -1.25
N LEU A 240 -2.79 -25.68 -0.30
CA LEU A 240 -2.86 -27.12 -0.47
C LEU A 240 -4.32 -27.54 -0.59
N LYS A 241 -4.60 -28.38 -1.58
CA LYS A 241 -5.80 -29.21 -1.65
C LYS A 241 -5.42 -30.62 -1.29
N THR A 242 -6.17 -31.19 -0.35
CA THR A 242 -6.05 -32.58 0.04
C THR A 242 -6.98 -33.40 -0.84
N THR A 243 -6.43 -34.36 -1.57
CA THR A 243 -7.22 -35.33 -2.33
C THR A 243 -7.03 -36.71 -1.70
N GLU A 244 -8.14 -37.38 -1.41
CA GLU A 244 -8.14 -38.76 -0.95
C GLU A 244 -8.44 -39.67 -2.13
N TYR A 245 -7.60 -40.67 -2.36
CA TYR A 245 -7.85 -41.71 -3.35
C TYR A 245 -7.59 -43.09 -2.76
N THR A 246 -8.36 -44.06 -3.21
CA THR A 246 -8.20 -45.45 -2.81
C THR A 246 -7.17 -46.09 -3.72
N ASN A 247 -6.03 -46.52 -3.17
CA ASN A 247 -5.04 -47.24 -3.95
C ASN A 247 -5.58 -48.65 -4.28
N GLU A 248 -5.88 -48.89 -5.55
CA GLU A 248 -6.43 -50.17 -6.03
C GLU A 248 -5.53 -51.38 -5.73
N THR A 249 -4.24 -51.15 -5.48
CA THR A 249 -3.25 -52.21 -5.22
C THR A 249 -3.11 -52.57 -3.75
N SER A 250 -3.36 -51.62 -2.83
CA SER A 250 -3.18 -51.84 -1.38
C SER A 250 -4.48 -51.74 -0.57
N GLY A 251 -5.60 -51.35 -1.19
CA GLY A 251 -6.88 -51.12 -0.51
C GLY A 251 -6.81 -50.03 0.56
N THR A 252 -5.73 -49.25 0.58
CA THR A 252 -5.46 -48.23 1.60
C THR A 252 -5.82 -46.87 1.02
N THR A 253 -6.59 -46.06 1.75
CA THR A 253 -6.82 -44.66 1.40
C THR A 253 -5.49 -43.92 1.53
N MET A 254 -5.00 -43.38 0.42
CA MET A 254 -3.83 -42.52 0.37
C MET A 254 -4.28 -41.07 0.21
N THR A 255 -3.63 -40.20 0.95
CA THR A 255 -3.86 -38.76 0.92
C THR A 255 -2.75 -38.10 0.13
N GLU A 256 -3.10 -37.48 -1.00
CA GLU A 256 -2.18 -36.68 -1.80
C GLU A 256 -2.42 -35.19 -1.55
N TRP A 257 -1.34 -34.41 -1.63
CA TRP A 257 -1.36 -32.97 -1.46
C TRP A 257 -1.05 -32.31 -2.79
N ILE A 258 -2.02 -31.57 -3.32
CA ILE A 258 -1.87 -30.82 -4.57
C ILE A 258 -1.73 -29.34 -4.23
N THR A 259 -0.71 -28.68 -4.81
CA THR A 259 -0.54 -27.24 -4.61
C THR A 259 -1.42 -26.47 -5.59
N GLY A 260 -2.21 -25.53 -5.08
CA GLY A 260 -2.96 -24.55 -5.83
C GLY A 260 -2.40 -23.15 -5.68
N GLN A 261 -2.73 -22.29 -6.64
CA GLN A 261 -2.42 -20.87 -6.61
C GLN A 261 -3.67 -20.06 -6.93
N VAL A 262 -3.97 -19.04 -6.12
CA VAL A 262 -5.06 -18.11 -6.41
C VAL A 262 -4.70 -17.33 -7.67
N ILE A 263 -5.47 -17.47 -8.73
CA ILE A 263 -5.21 -16.80 -10.00
C ILE A 263 -6.02 -15.51 -10.15
N GLY A 264 -7.14 -15.37 -9.44
CA GLY A 264 -8.01 -14.21 -9.56
C GLY A 264 -9.22 -14.36 -8.64
N TRP A 265 -10.19 -13.49 -8.84
CA TRP A 265 -11.49 -13.59 -8.21
C TRP A 265 -12.53 -13.03 -9.16
N GLN A 266 -13.77 -13.47 -9.00
CA GLN A 266 -14.93 -13.06 -9.76
C GLN A 266 -15.78 -12.18 -8.83
N THR A 267 -16.17 -11.01 -9.33
CA THR A 267 -17.15 -10.13 -8.68
C THR A 267 -18.36 -10.01 -9.58
N SER A 268 -19.53 -10.31 -9.06
CA SER A 268 -20.80 -10.10 -9.74
C SER A 268 -21.69 -9.19 -8.91
N GLU A 269 -22.53 -8.38 -9.53
CA GLU A 269 -23.46 -7.48 -8.83
C GLU A 269 -24.46 -8.21 -7.92
N SER A 270 -24.72 -9.51 -8.16
CA SER A 270 -25.76 -10.30 -7.52
C SER A 270 -25.27 -11.49 -6.68
N SER A 271 -23.96 -11.75 -6.61
CA SER A 271 -23.41 -12.92 -5.90
C SER A 271 -22.11 -12.59 -5.16
N PRO A 272 -21.81 -13.29 -4.05
CA PRO A 272 -20.63 -13.02 -3.25
C PRO A 272 -19.35 -13.20 -4.07
N THR A 273 -18.30 -12.46 -3.70
CA THR A 273 -17.00 -12.57 -4.36
C THR A 273 -16.47 -14.01 -4.22
N LYS A 274 -16.06 -14.61 -5.34
CA LYS A 274 -15.47 -15.95 -5.38
C LYS A 274 -14.04 -15.86 -5.88
N TRP A 275 -13.12 -16.57 -5.25
CA TRP A 275 -11.72 -16.62 -5.67
C TRP A 275 -11.50 -17.83 -6.55
N VAL A 276 -10.75 -17.66 -7.63
CA VAL A 276 -10.42 -18.75 -8.54
C VAL A 276 -9.03 -19.24 -8.21
N VAL A 277 -8.93 -20.52 -7.85
CA VAL A 277 -7.68 -21.22 -7.54
C VAL A 277 -7.37 -22.17 -8.68
N GLN A 278 -6.14 -22.12 -9.19
CA GLN A 278 -5.64 -23.07 -10.18
C GLN A 278 -4.68 -24.04 -9.51
N PHE A 279 -4.99 -25.33 -9.58
CA PHE A 279 -4.17 -26.42 -9.05
C PHE A 279 -3.15 -26.91 -10.06
N THR A 280 -2.10 -27.59 -9.58
CA THR A 280 -1.01 -28.10 -10.44
C THR A 280 -1.44 -29.21 -11.39
N ASP A 281 -2.58 -29.86 -11.13
CA ASP A 281 -3.24 -30.81 -12.03
C ASP A 281 -4.00 -30.10 -13.18
N GLY A 282 -4.07 -28.77 -13.15
CA GLY A 282 -4.80 -27.95 -14.11
C GLY A 282 -6.25 -27.66 -13.73
N GLU A 283 -6.77 -28.23 -12.63
CA GLU A 283 -8.11 -27.96 -12.15
C GLU A 283 -8.23 -26.50 -11.71
N LYS A 284 -9.33 -25.83 -12.10
CA LYS A 284 -9.72 -24.52 -11.58
C LYS A 284 -10.90 -24.69 -10.64
N GLN A 285 -10.78 -24.20 -9.42
CA GLN A 285 -11.85 -24.22 -8.43
C GLN A 285 -12.19 -22.80 -8.00
N SER A 286 -13.48 -22.47 -8.02
CA SER A 286 -14.00 -21.24 -7.43
C SER A 286 -14.35 -21.48 -5.97
N VAL A 287 -13.68 -20.79 -5.06
CA VAL A 287 -13.85 -20.91 -3.61
C VAL A 287 -14.44 -19.64 -3.02
N GLU A 288 -15.26 -19.80 -1.98
CA GLU A 288 -15.81 -18.66 -1.24
C GLU A 288 -14.80 -18.13 -0.21
N LEU A 289 -15.07 -16.95 0.35
CA LEU A 289 -14.14 -16.26 1.25
C LEU A 289 -13.75 -17.12 2.47
N GLU A 290 -14.73 -17.74 3.11
CA GLU A 290 -14.47 -18.55 4.32
C GLU A 290 -13.64 -19.79 4.00
N GLU A 291 -14.01 -20.51 2.93
CA GLU A 291 -13.28 -21.68 2.45
C GLU A 291 -11.84 -21.31 2.07
N LEU A 292 -11.64 -20.19 1.37
CA LEU A 292 -10.33 -19.68 1.00
C LEU A 292 -9.44 -19.43 2.23
N VAL A 293 -9.98 -18.74 3.24
CA VAL A 293 -9.23 -18.43 4.46
C VAL A 293 -8.90 -19.69 5.22
N ASP A 294 -9.82 -20.65 5.32
CA ASP A 294 -9.58 -21.91 6.01
C ASP A 294 -8.53 -22.76 5.28
N GLN A 295 -8.55 -22.82 3.95
CA GLN A 295 -7.51 -23.49 3.16
C GLN A 295 -6.14 -22.81 3.29
N ILE A 296 -6.07 -21.48 3.31
CA ILE A 296 -4.85 -20.72 3.55
C ILE A 296 -4.26 -21.04 4.93
N ARG A 297 -5.12 -21.06 5.96
CA ARG A 297 -4.70 -21.34 7.34
C ARG A 297 -4.21 -22.77 7.47
N ALA A 298 -4.93 -23.74 6.92
CA ALA A 298 -4.50 -25.14 6.88
C ALA A 298 -3.14 -25.29 6.17
N SER A 299 -2.97 -24.62 5.03
CA SER A 299 -1.70 -24.64 4.28
C SER A 299 -0.54 -24.05 5.08
N ALA A 300 -0.77 -22.94 5.77
CA ALA A 300 0.24 -22.31 6.63
C ALA A 300 0.60 -23.20 7.83
N GLN A 301 -0.38 -23.87 8.45
CA GLN A 301 -0.16 -24.83 9.54
C GLN A 301 0.68 -26.04 9.09
N GLN A 302 0.54 -26.46 7.83
CA GLN A 302 1.36 -27.51 7.22
C GLN A 302 2.75 -27.02 6.77
N GLY A 303 3.13 -25.77 7.10
CA GLY A 303 4.44 -25.20 6.78
C GLY A 303 4.59 -24.71 5.34
N LEU A 304 3.51 -24.65 4.55
CA LEU A 304 3.56 -24.06 3.22
C LEU A 304 3.77 -22.55 3.32
N ASN A 305 4.71 -22.02 2.54
CA ASN A 305 4.82 -20.58 2.34
C ASN A 305 3.70 -20.07 1.42
N VAL A 306 2.56 -19.77 2.04
CA VAL A 306 1.34 -19.30 1.37
C VAL A 306 1.59 -18.04 0.55
N THR A 307 2.35 -17.08 1.08
CA THR A 307 2.55 -15.78 0.42
C THR A 307 3.62 -15.78 -0.68
N GLY A 308 4.39 -16.86 -0.82
CA GLY A 308 5.53 -16.92 -1.74
C GLY A 308 6.70 -15.98 -1.40
N GLN A 309 6.68 -15.32 -0.23
CA GLN A 309 7.75 -14.43 0.22
C GLN A 309 8.88 -15.25 0.87
N SER A 310 10.10 -15.25 0.31
CA SER A 310 11.27 -15.82 1.01
C SER A 310 11.41 -15.17 2.40
N LEU A 311 11.47 -15.99 3.45
CA LEU A 311 11.84 -15.61 4.82
C LEU A 311 13.36 -15.34 4.94
N GLU A 312 13.97 -14.68 3.95
CA GLU A 312 15.35 -14.24 4.08
C GLU A 312 15.38 -12.80 4.59
N PHE A 313 15.73 -12.68 5.87
CA PHE A 313 16.10 -11.45 6.54
C PHE A 313 17.38 -10.83 5.93
#